data_AF-R7ZSG3-F1
#
_entry.id   AF-R7ZSG3-F1
#
_cell.length_a   1.000
_cell.length_b   1.000
_cell.length_c   1.000
_cell.angle_alpha   90.00
_cell.angle_beta   90.00
_cell.angle_gamma   90.00
#
_symmetry.space_group_name_H-M   'P 1'
#
loop_
_entity.id
_entity.type
_entity.pdbx_description
1 polymer ?
#
loop_
_entity_poly.entity_id
_entity_poly.type
_entity_poly.pdbx_seq_one_letter_code
_entity_poly.pdbx_strand_id
1 'polypeptide(L)'
;MLSLQQAIEIKESILAYLKATFTFQDKKVHQAFYDFITDPQDGMFKGPFISLRLPFVKANPEEAANTPLVIKPSWPPYDHQVKAWHRLSTRDKKPQPTLITTGTGSGKTEPFLYPILDYCYENRNRFGMKVIILYPMNALAKLLLSVRNNE
;
A
#
# COMPACT_ATOMS: atom_id res chain seq x y z
N MET A 1 9.19 -5.48 -2.22
CA MET A 1 10.55 -5.49 -1.64
C MET A 1 11.26 -6.70 -2.20
N LEU A 2 12.50 -6.54 -2.64
CA LEU A 2 13.30 -7.65 -3.14
C LEU A 2 13.83 -8.47 -1.95
N SER A 3 14.02 -9.77 -2.13
CA SER A 3 14.81 -10.54 -1.17
C SER A 3 16.25 -10.00 -1.17
N LEU A 4 16.98 -10.24 -0.07
CA LEU A 4 18.39 -9.83 0.00
C LEU A 4 19.20 -10.41 -1.16
N GLN A 5 18.94 -11.67 -1.52
CA GLN A 5 19.55 -12.34 -2.66
C GLN A 5 19.24 -11.62 -3.98
N GLN A 6 17.97 -11.31 -4.24
CA GLN A 6 17.57 -10.58 -5.45
C GLN A 6 18.19 -9.17 -5.53
N ALA A 7 18.31 -8.49 -4.38
CA ALA A 7 18.94 -7.17 -4.33
C ALA A 7 20.44 -7.25 -4.70
N ILE A 8 21.13 -8.29 -4.25
CA ILE A 8 22.53 -8.55 -4.61
C ILE A 8 22.64 -8.89 -6.10
N GLU A 9 21.80 -9.79 -6.61
CA GLU A 9 21.79 -10.19 -8.02
C GLU A 9 21.53 -9.01 -8.97
N ILE A 10 20.58 -8.13 -8.62
CA ILE A 10 20.30 -6.91 -9.39
C ILE A 10 21.49 -5.97 -9.38
N LYS A 11 22.15 -5.79 -8.23
CA LYS A 11 23.38 -4.98 -8.15
C LYS A 11 24.45 -5.51 -9.10
N GLU A 12 24.73 -6.81 -9.04
CA GLU A 12 25.74 -7.45 -9.89
C GLU A 12 25.36 -7.38 -11.38
N SER A 13 24.08 -7.56 -11.70
CA SER A 13 23.57 -7.44 -13.08
C SER A 13 23.74 -6.02 -13.63
N ILE A 14 23.42 -4.99 -12.85
CA ILE A 14 23.62 -3.59 -13.25
C ILE A 14 25.12 -3.29 -13.40
N LEU A 15 25.96 -3.78 -12.50
CA LEU A 15 27.43 -3.65 -12.61
C LEU A 15 27.96 -4.27 -13.91
N ALA A 16 27.55 -5.51 -14.21
CA ALA A 16 27.94 -6.20 -15.43
C ALA A 16 27.46 -5.45 -16.68
N TYR A 17 26.23 -4.94 -16.67
CA TYR A 17 25.68 -4.12 -17.75
C TYR A 17 26.49 -2.84 -17.98
N LEU A 18 26.80 -2.08 -16.92
CA LEU A 18 27.61 -0.87 -17.02
C LEU A 18 29.01 -1.17 -17.54
N LYS A 19 29.61 -2.28 -17.08
CA LYS A 19 30.92 -2.73 -17.55
C LYS A 19 30.93 -3.10 -19.03
N ALA A 20 29.87 -3.73 -19.52
CA ALA A 20 29.73 -4.08 -20.94
C ALA A 20 29.38 -2.87 -21.82
N THR A 21 28.64 -1.90 -21.29
CA THR A 21 28.19 -0.71 -22.01
C THR A 21 29.31 0.32 -22.17
N PHE A 22 30.09 0.55 -21.12
CA PHE A 22 31.20 1.50 -21.12
C PHE A 22 32.53 0.79 -21.34
N THR A 23 32.91 0.66 -22.61
CA THR A 23 34.22 0.12 -23.01
C THR A 23 35.22 1.27 -23.15
N PHE A 24 36.32 1.20 -22.41
CA PHE A 24 37.41 2.19 -22.48
C PHE A 24 38.64 1.53 -23.10
N GLN A 25 39.29 2.22 -24.05
CA GLN A 25 40.56 1.76 -24.63
C GLN A 25 41.71 1.84 -23.63
N ASP A 26 41.69 2.87 -22.76
CA ASP A 26 42.66 3.03 -21.67
C ASP A 26 42.24 2.22 -20.44
N LYS A 27 43.12 1.29 -20.04
CA LYS A 27 42.96 0.47 -18.83
C LYS A 27 42.86 1.31 -17.55
N LYS A 28 43.57 2.44 -17.47
CA LYS A 28 43.53 3.33 -16.30
C LYS A 28 42.16 3.98 -16.14
N VAL A 29 41.56 4.42 -17.24
CA VAL A 29 40.23 5.02 -17.24
C VAL A 29 39.17 3.97 -16.90
N HIS A 30 39.29 2.76 -17.45
CA HIS A 30 38.41 1.64 -17.10
C HIS A 30 38.42 1.35 -15.59
N GLN A 31 39.63 1.28 -15.00
CA GLN A 31 39.77 1.01 -13.58
C GLN A 31 39.22 2.15 -12.73
N ALA A 32 39.55 3.41 -13.06
CA ALA A 32 39.04 4.57 -12.33
C ALA A 32 37.50 4.67 -12.37
N PHE A 33 36.88 4.37 -13.51
CA PHE A 33 35.42 4.31 -13.62
C PHE A 33 34.83 3.20 -12.74
N TYR A 34 35.45 2.01 -12.74
CA TYR A 34 34.98 0.89 -11.94
C TYR A 34 35.12 1.15 -10.44
N ASP A 35 36.24 1.72 -10.01
CA ASP A 35 36.49 2.08 -8.62
C ASP A 35 35.49 3.15 -8.16
N PHE A 36 35.18 4.14 -9.01
CA PHE A 36 34.17 5.15 -8.71
C PHE A 36 32.77 4.57 -8.52
N ILE A 37 32.28 3.72 -9.43
CA ILE A 37 30.91 3.17 -9.31
C ILE A 37 30.77 2.18 -8.14
N THR A 38 31.86 1.51 -7.76
CA THR A 38 31.88 0.53 -6.66
C THR A 38 32.30 1.11 -5.32
N ASP A 39 32.66 2.40 -5.27
CA ASP A 39 33.09 3.05 -4.03
C ASP A 39 32.03 2.88 -2.92
N PRO A 40 32.42 2.37 -1.72
CA PRO A 40 31.48 2.11 -0.64
C PRO A 40 30.77 3.36 -0.09
N GLN A 41 31.39 4.54 -0.18
CA GLN A 41 30.88 5.79 0.40
C GLN A 41 30.25 6.71 -0.63
N ASP A 42 30.87 6.88 -1.79
CA ASP A 42 30.50 7.83 -2.85
C ASP A 42 30.00 7.12 -4.12
N GLY A 43 30.16 5.80 -4.22
CA GLY A 43 29.76 5.04 -5.39
C GLY A 43 28.26 4.88 -5.57
N MET A 44 27.87 4.28 -6.69
CA MET A 44 26.48 4.22 -7.13
C MET A 44 25.60 3.33 -6.24
N PHE A 45 26.19 2.33 -5.59
CA PHE A 45 25.46 1.33 -4.81
C PHE A 45 25.76 1.49 -3.32
N LYS A 46 24.80 2.06 -2.56
CA LYS A 46 24.90 2.21 -1.09
C LYS A 46 24.55 0.93 -0.30
N GLY A 47 24.24 -0.16 -0.98
CA GLY A 47 23.88 -1.45 -0.39
C GLY A 47 22.37 -1.68 -0.26
N PRO A 48 21.96 -2.91 0.08
CA PRO A 48 20.55 -3.24 0.26
C PRO A 48 20.03 -2.66 1.58
N PHE A 49 19.14 -1.68 1.50
CA PHE A 49 18.43 -1.20 2.67
C PHE A 49 17.37 -2.22 3.11
N ILE A 50 17.45 -2.67 4.37
CA ILE A 50 16.46 -3.56 4.95
C ILE A 50 15.29 -2.70 5.46
N SER A 51 14.11 -2.93 4.90
CA SER A 51 12.88 -2.33 5.42
C SER A 51 12.16 -3.32 6.31
N LEU A 52 12.21 -3.09 7.62
CA LEU A 52 11.40 -3.81 8.59
C LEU A 52 10.07 -3.06 8.74
N ARG A 53 8.96 -3.75 8.47
CA ARG A 53 7.62 -3.23 8.74
C ARG A 53 7.02 -4.02 9.89
N LEU A 54 6.60 -3.32 10.94
CA LEU A 54 5.79 -3.92 11.99
C LEU A 54 4.41 -4.27 11.42
N PRO A 55 3.86 -5.45 11.74
CA PRO A 55 2.50 -5.79 11.36
C PRO A 55 1.52 -4.80 11.98
N PHE A 56 0.46 -4.46 11.25
CA PHE A 56 -0.62 -3.63 11.79
C PHE A 56 -1.38 -4.40 12.87
N VAL A 57 -1.87 -3.67 13.88
CA VAL A 57 -2.64 -4.23 15.00
C VAL A 57 -3.96 -4.79 14.47
N LYS A 58 -4.18 -6.08 14.64
CA LYS A 58 -5.46 -6.74 14.35
C LYS A 58 -6.50 -6.32 15.39
N ALA A 59 -7.74 -6.18 14.97
CA ALA A 59 -8.83 -5.91 15.91
C ALA A 59 -9.02 -7.12 16.85
N ASN A 60 -9.52 -6.85 18.05
CA ASN A 60 -10.00 -7.91 18.93
C ASN A 60 -11.11 -8.70 18.21
N PRO A 61 -11.08 -10.05 18.18
CA PRO A 61 -12.14 -10.86 17.58
C PRO A 61 -13.56 -10.50 18.04
N GLU A 62 -13.73 -10.15 19.32
CA GLU A 62 -15.03 -9.75 19.87
C GLU A 62 -15.51 -8.41 19.29
N GLU A 63 -14.64 -7.42 19.23
CA GLU A 63 -14.96 -6.11 18.63
C GLU A 63 -15.21 -6.24 17.11
N ALA A 64 -14.44 -7.07 16.42
CA ALA A 64 -14.64 -7.37 15.00
C ALA A 64 -16.00 -8.06 14.74
N ALA A 65 -16.42 -8.95 15.64
CA ALA A 65 -17.73 -9.59 15.58
C ALA A 65 -18.87 -8.59 15.82
N ASN A 66 -18.70 -7.70 16.81
CA ASN A 66 -19.68 -6.70 17.25
C ASN A 66 -19.64 -5.39 16.42
N THR A 67 -19.22 -5.48 15.16
CA THR A 67 -19.20 -4.32 14.27
C THR A 67 -20.60 -3.87 13.90
N PRO A 68 -20.85 -2.56 13.74
CA PRO A 68 -22.18 -2.02 13.49
C PRO A 68 -22.59 -2.11 12.00
N LEU A 69 -22.00 -3.02 11.23
CA LEU A 69 -22.17 -3.18 9.78
C LEU A 69 -22.74 -4.57 9.47
N VAL A 70 -23.68 -4.66 8.53
CA VAL A 70 -24.17 -5.93 7.94
C VAL A 70 -23.20 -6.35 6.85
N ILE A 71 -22.81 -5.42 5.98
CA ILE A 71 -21.75 -5.67 5.00
C ILE A 71 -20.39 -5.51 5.69
N LYS A 72 -19.71 -6.62 5.90
CA LYS A 72 -18.39 -6.69 6.55
C LYS A 72 -17.44 -7.63 5.79
N PRO A 73 -16.11 -7.45 5.92
CA PRO A 73 -15.14 -8.34 5.28
C PRO A 73 -15.24 -9.78 5.81
N SER A 74 -14.87 -10.74 4.97
CA SER A 74 -14.72 -12.15 5.37
C SER A 74 -13.39 -12.44 6.07
N TRP A 75 -12.45 -11.48 6.06
CA TRP A 75 -11.16 -11.59 6.71
C TRP A 75 -11.12 -10.79 8.03
N PRO A 76 -10.21 -11.15 8.96
CA PRO A 76 -10.03 -10.40 10.21
C PRO A 76 -9.60 -8.96 9.93
N PRO A 77 -10.33 -7.95 10.43
CA PRO A 77 -9.98 -6.56 10.21
C PRO A 77 -8.88 -6.07 11.13
N TYR A 78 -8.27 -4.95 10.76
CA TYR A 78 -7.37 -4.21 11.64
C TYR A 78 -8.14 -3.36 12.64
N ASP A 79 -7.53 -3.09 13.79
CA ASP A 79 -8.10 -2.31 14.89
C ASP A 79 -8.58 -0.92 14.41
N HIS A 80 -7.78 -0.23 13.60
CA HIS A 80 -8.13 1.08 13.05
C HIS A 80 -9.36 1.02 12.11
N GLN A 81 -9.61 -0.11 11.43
CA GLN A 81 -10.77 -0.29 10.56
C GLN A 81 -12.04 -0.41 11.39
N VAL A 82 -12.02 -1.26 12.42
CA VAL A 82 -13.16 -1.44 13.35
C VAL A 82 -13.50 -0.14 14.05
N LYS A 83 -12.50 0.58 14.57
CA LYS A 83 -12.69 1.91 15.19
C LYS A 83 -13.34 2.90 14.22
N ALA A 84 -12.90 2.92 12.96
CA ALA A 84 -13.49 3.79 11.94
C ALA A 84 -14.93 3.39 11.63
N TRP A 85 -15.25 2.10 11.52
CA TRP A 85 -16.61 1.63 11.27
C TRP A 85 -17.57 1.99 12.40
N HIS A 86 -17.14 1.90 13.66
CA HIS A 86 -17.93 2.42 14.77
C HIS A 86 -18.21 3.91 14.63
N ARG A 87 -17.27 4.73 14.16
CA ARG A 87 -17.49 6.18 14.02
C ARG A 87 -18.32 6.56 12.79
N LEU A 88 -18.11 5.86 11.68
CA LEU A 88 -18.68 6.17 10.36
C LEU A 88 -20.01 5.47 10.08
N SER A 89 -20.38 4.46 10.87
CA SER A 89 -21.69 3.81 10.73
C SER A 89 -22.82 4.81 10.94
N THR A 90 -23.84 4.69 10.10
CA THR A 90 -25.08 5.46 10.14
C THR A 90 -26.20 4.74 10.88
N ARG A 91 -25.93 3.54 11.43
CA ARG A 91 -26.92 2.80 12.21
C ARG A 91 -27.09 3.43 13.58
N ASP A 92 -28.33 3.73 13.92
CA ASP A 92 -28.76 4.23 15.23
C ASP A 92 -28.10 5.54 15.67
N LYS A 93 -27.33 6.19 14.78
CA LYS A 93 -26.65 7.46 15.04
C LYS A 93 -26.24 8.20 13.78
N LYS A 94 -25.89 9.47 13.97
CA LYS A 94 -25.24 10.30 12.96
C LYS A 94 -23.76 9.90 12.83
N PRO A 95 -23.24 9.68 11.60
CA PRO A 95 -21.83 9.36 11.39
C PRO A 95 -20.94 10.54 11.78
N GLN A 96 -19.77 10.24 12.35
CA GLN A 96 -18.83 11.25 12.83
C GLN A 96 -17.69 11.47 11.83
N PRO A 97 -17.29 12.74 11.55
CA PRO A 97 -16.08 13.03 10.78
C PRO A 97 -14.89 12.28 11.37
N THR A 98 -14.14 11.57 10.53
CA THR A 98 -13.09 10.64 11.00
C THR A 98 -11.83 10.83 10.17
N LEU A 99 -10.73 11.18 10.86
CA LEU A 99 -9.38 11.22 10.29
C LEU A 99 -8.70 9.87 10.57
N ILE A 100 -8.14 9.25 9.54
CA ILE A 100 -7.49 7.94 9.64
C ILE A 100 -6.00 8.12 9.40
N THR A 101 -5.20 8.00 10.46
CA THR A 101 -3.74 8.17 10.43
C THR A 101 -3.04 6.82 10.55
N THR A 102 -2.66 6.21 9.42
CA THR A 102 -1.99 4.89 9.40
C THR A 102 -0.88 4.83 8.33
N GLY A 103 0.04 3.89 8.50
CA GLY A 103 1.10 3.60 7.54
C GLY A 103 0.58 3.12 6.16
N THR A 104 1.41 3.29 5.13
CA THR A 104 1.12 2.77 3.78
C THR A 104 0.99 1.25 3.79
N GLY A 105 -0.06 0.74 3.15
CA GLY A 105 -0.36 -0.70 3.11
C GLY A 105 -1.20 -1.22 4.30
N SER A 106 -1.74 -0.34 5.16
CA SER A 106 -2.58 -0.77 6.28
C SER A 106 -4.02 -1.16 5.90
N GLY A 107 -4.40 -1.02 4.62
CA GLY A 107 -5.81 -1.04 4.24
C GLY A 107 -6.56 0.20 4.73
N LYS A 108 -6.18 1.39 4.24
CA LYS A 108 -6.88 2.66 4.50
C LYS A 108 -8.19 2.81 3.74
N THR A 109 -8.45 1.92 2.79
CA THR A 109 -9.64 1.96 1.93
C THR A 109 -10.86 1.44 2.67
N GLU A 110 -10.69 0.33 3.36
CA GLU A 110 -11.68 -0.46 4.08
C GLU A 110 -12.40 0.34 5.19
N PRO A 111 -11.72 1.21 5.98
CA PRO A 111 -12.37 2.08 6.94
C PRO A 111 -13.54 2.91 6.42
N PHE A 112 -13.46 3.47 5.20
CA PHE A 112 -14.54 4.28 4.64
C PHE A 112 -15.41 3.50 3.64
N LEU A 113 -14.84 2.50 2.95
CA LEU A 113 -15.56 1.75 1.93
C LEU A 113 -16.69 0.91 2.52
N TYR A 114 -16.44 0.17 3.61
CA TYR A 114 -17.45 -0.68 4.22
C TYR A 114 -18.66 0.10 4.77
N PRO A 115 -18.49 1.23 5.50
CA PRO A 115 -19.62 2.07 5.89
C PRO A 115 -20.42 2.61 4.69
N ILE A 116 -19.76 2.97 3.58
CA ILE A 116 -20.46 3.40 2.35
C ILE A 116 -21.29 2.26 1.77
N LEU A 117 -20.72 1.06 1.64
CA LEU A 117 -21.43 -0.12 1.12
C LEU A 117 -22.62 -0.49 2.01
N ASP A 118 -22.42 -0.51 3.33
CA ASP A 118 -23.46 -0.79 4.30
C ASP A 118 -24.60 0.24 4.22
N TYR A 119 -24.26 1.53 4.10
CA TYR A 119 -25.27 2.59 3.88
C TYR A 119 -26.08 2.37 2.60
N CYS A 120 -25.41 2.05 1.49
CA CYS A 120 -26.07 1.76 0.22
C CYS A 120 -26.99 0.54 0.31
N TYR A 121 -26.59 -0.48 1.07
CA TYR A 121 -27.39 -1.70 1.27
C TYR A 121 -28.66 -1.45 2.09
N GLU A 122 -28.54 -0.68 3.18
CA GLU A 122 -29.69 -0.27 3.98
C GLU A 122 -30.66 0.60 3.17
N ASN A 123 -30.12 1.45 2.30
CA ASN A 123 -30.90 2.38 1.47
C ASN A 123 -31.17 1.85 0.06
N ARG A 124 -31.06 0.54 -0.19
CA ARG A 124 -31.15 -0.06 -1.54
C ARG A 124 -32.45 0.24 -2.30
N ASN A 125 -33.53 0.56 -1.59
CA ASN A 125 -34.82 0.94 -2.18
C ASN A 125 -34.93 2.44 -2.53
N ARG A 126 -33.93 3.25 -2.16
CA ARG A 126 -33.88 4.69 -2.41
C ARG A 126 -33.12 4.97 -3.71
N PHE A 127 -33.81 5.58 -4.67
CA PHE A 127 -33.18 6.01 -5.91
C PHE A 127 -32.32 7.27 -5.71
N GLY A 128 -31.26 7.39 -6.53
CA GLY A 128 -30.45 8.62 -6.62
C GLY A 128 -29.36 8.77 -5.56
N MET A 129 -28.90 7.68 -4.95
CA MET A 129 -27.74 7.72 -4.04
C MET A 129 -26.45 8.07 -4.79
N LYS A 130 -25.67 9.01 -4.23
CA LYS A 130 -24.39 9.45 -4.78
C LYS A 130 -23.32 9.39 -3.69
N VAL A 131 -22.15 8.87 -4.06
CA VAL A 131 -20.96 8.82 -3.21
C VAL A 131 -19.85 9.57 -3.94
N ILE A 132 -19.20 10.50 -3.26
CA ILE A 132 -18.04 11.23 -3.79
C ILE A 132 -16.81 10.76 -3.03
N ILE A 133 -15.85 10.20 -3.76
CA ILE A 133 -14.55 9.84 -3.22
C ILE A 133 -13.50 10.66 -3.94
N LEU A 134 -12.76 11.46 -3.18
CA LEU A 134 -11.73 12.35 -3.72
C LEU A 134 -10.37 11.66 -3.56
N TYR A 135 -9.71 11.41 -4.69
CA TYR A 135 -8.33 10.92 -4.73
C TYR A 135 -7.42 11.99 -5.34
N PRO A 136 -6.24 12.24 -4.77
CA PRO A 136 -5.32 13.26 -5.26
C PRO A 136 -4.67 12.89 -6.61
N MET A 137 -4.79 11.64 -7.10
CA MET A 137 -4.17 11.18 -8.34
C MET A 137 -5.04 10.14 -9.08
N ASN A 138 -5.12 10.26 -10.42
CA ASN A 138 -5.89 9.37 -11.30
C ASN A 138 -5.46 7.90 -11.25
N ALA A 139 -4.18 7.62 -10.99
CA ALA A 139 -3.64 6.26 -10.96
C ALA A 139 -4.20 5.41 -9.79
N LEU A 140 -4.51 6.03 -8.66
CA LEU A 140 -5.00 5.32 -7.48
C LEU A 140 -6.50 4.99 -7.56
N ALA A 141 -7.28 5.84 -8.24
CA ALA A 141 -8.69 5.60 -8.47
C ALA A 141 -8.94 4.35 -9.33
N LYS A 142 -8.10 4.12 -10.35
CA LYS A 142 -8.20 2.94 -11.22
C LYS A 142 -8.00 1.63 -10.45
N LEU A 143 -7.04 1.58 -9.52
CA LEU A 143 -6.75 0.40 -8.71
C LEU A 143 -7.93 -0.02 -7.80
N LEU A 144 -8.70 0.96 -7.33
CA LEU A 144 -9.85 0.71 -6.46
C LEU A 144 -11.09 0.28 -7.25
N LEU A 145 -11.24 0.81 -8.46
CA LEU A 145 -12.34 0.46 -9.35
C LEU A 145 -12.07 -0.80 -10.19
N SER A 146 -10.82 -1.30 -10.22
CA SER A 146 -10.44 -2.49 -11.00
C SER A 146 -10.71 -3.83 -10.30
N VAL A 147 -11.42 -3.84 -9.16
CA VAL A 147 -11.85 -5.11 -8.55
C VAL A 147 -13.07 -5.63 -9.32
N ARG A 148 -12.83 -6.72 -10.07
CA ARG A 148 -13.73 -7.55 -10.91
C ARG A 148 -13.97 -7.05 -12.34
N ASN A 149 -13.15 -7.60 -13.24
CA ASN A 149 -13.61 -8.34 -14.43
C ASN A 149 -12.77 -9.62 -14.51
N ASN A 150 -13.07 -10.61 -13.67
CA ASN A 150 -12.72 -11.99 -13.92
C ASN A 150 -14.06 -12.73 -14.04
N GLU A 151 -14.58 -12.73 -15.26
CA GLU A 151 -15.25 -13.91 -15.81
C GLU A 151 -14.18 -14.93 -16.18
#